data_AF-A0A959HCE5-F1
#
_entry.id   AF-A0A959HCE5-F1
#
_cell.length_a   1.000
_cell.length_b   1.000
_cell.length_c   1.000
_cell.angle_alpha   90.00
_cell.angle_beta   90.00
_cell.angle_gamma   90.00
#
_symmetry.space_group_name_H-M   'P 1'
#
loop_
_entity.id
_entity.type
_entity.pdbx_description
1 polymer ?
#
loop_
_entity_poly.entity_id
_entity_poly.type
_entity_poly.pdbx_seq_one_letter_code
_entity_poly.pdbx_strand_id
1 'polypeptide(L)'
;MAIVPPSILKTYFNTGDTPTEAQYVNLIDTLAALPASASLKWINLTNDGMTVKATFFGSGTPTLSKDTTGEYTIDFTTGITPMGLVITGDADNLTGGGQITINIDNDDSLLVWSTRKILRADTFATISDPKSEMTIGETETVAAGSTAQVYTNMNNFPTEGWVIVQSLVSYSTTDNNT
;
A
#
# COMPACT_ATOMS: atom_id res chain seq x y z
N MET A 1 -9.37 -5.19 -18.76
CA MET A 1 -10.20 -4.01 -19.03
C MET A 1 -10.16 -3.08 -17.82
N ALA A 2 -9.67 -1.85 -17.99
CA ALA A 2 -9.58 -0.89 -16.89
C ALA A 2 -10.99 -0.38 -16.63
N ILE A 3 -11.51 -0.60 -15.42
CA ILE A 3 -12.83 -0.07 -15.06
C ILE A 3 -12.62 1.38 -14.68
N VAL A 4 -12.96 2.28 -15.60
CA VAL A 4 -12.92 3.72 -15.36
C VAL A 4 -14.22 4.14 -14.67
N PRO A 5 -14.17 4.70 -13.45
CA PRO A 5 -15.36 5.22 -12.79
C PRO A 5 -16.07 6.28 -13.65
N PRO A 6 -17.41 6.26 -13.78
CA PRO A 6 -18.16 7.25 -14.55
C PRO A 6 -17.92 8.71 -14.12
N SER A 7 -17.47 8.95 -12.88
CA SER A 7 -17.09 10.27 -12.38
C SER A 7 -15.86 10.84 -13.08
N ILE A 8 -14.85 10.00 -13.38
CA ILE A 8 -13.63 10.40 -14.10
C ILE A 8 -13.92 10.66 -15.58
N LEU A 9 -14.84 9.89 -16.18
CA LEU A 9 -15.26 10.12 -17.57
C LEU A 9 -16.00 11.46 -17.76
N LYS A 10 -16.75 11.90 -16.75
CA LYS A 10 -17.53 13.16 -16.78
C LYS A 10 -16.68 14.42 -16.68
N THR A 11 -15.44 14.34 -16.19
CA THR A 11 -14.53 15.49 -16.14
C THR A 11 -13.73 15.66 -17.42
N TYR A 12 -13.59 14.60 -18.23
CA TYR A 12 -12.88 14.61 -19.51
C TYR A 12 -13.78 14.92 -20.71
N PHE A 13 -15.06 14.55 -20.66
CA PHE A 13 -16.04 14.83 -21.71
C PHE A 13 -17.25 15.56 -21.12
N ASN A 14 -17.61 16.71 -21.70
CA ASN A 14 -18.85 17.38 -21.34
C ASN A 14 -20.04 16.69 -22.01
N THR A 15 -21.23 16.85 -21.41
CA THR A 15 -22.46 16.31 -22.01
C THR A 15 -22.74 17.02 -23.33
N GLY A 16 -22.78 16.26 -24.43
CA GLY A 16 -23.01 16.77 -25.79
C GLY A 16 -21.76 16.90 -26.66
N ASP A 17 -20.57 16.64 -26.10
CA ASP A 17 -19.34 16.55 -26.90
C ASP A 17 -19.40 15.34 -27.85
N THR A 18 -18.78 15.47 -29.03
CA THR A 18 -18.45 14.34 -29.91
C THR A 18 -16.94 14.11 -29.80
N PRO A 19 -16.46 13.27 -28.88
CA PRO A 19 -15.04 13.14 -28.64
C PRO A 19 -14.32 12.55 -29.86
N THR A 20 -13.16 13.09 -30.17
CA THR A 20 -12.29 12.59 -31.24
C THR A 20 -11.48 11.38 -30.77
N GLU A 21 -11.02 10.56 -31.71
CA GLU A 21 -10.12 9.42 -31.44
C GLU A 21 -8.87 9.85 -30.66
N ALA A 22 -8.29 11.01 -30.99
CA ALA A 22 -7.14 11.57 -30.28
C ALA A 22 -7.44 11.90 -28.81
N GLN A 23 -8.67 12.32 -28.48
CA GLN A 23 -9.07 12.57 -27.09
C GLN A 23 -9.26 11.27 -26.31
N TYR A 24 -9.74 10.21 -26.96
CA TYR A 24 -9.78 8.87 -26.35
C TYR A 24 -8.38 8.31 -26.12
N VAL A 25 -7.47 8.44 -27.09
CA VAL A 25 -6.07 8.02 -26.94
C VAL A 25 -5.39 8.78 -25.81
N ASN A 26 -5.56 10.10 -25.74
CA ASN A 26 -4.98 10.92 -24.67
C ASN A 26 -5.57 10.57 -23.28
N LEU A 27 -6.88 10.28 -23.20
CA LEU A 27 -7.50 9.77 -21.99
C LEU A 27 -6.89 8.42 -21.58
N ILE A 28 -6.77 7.49 -22.53
CA ILE A 28 -6.17 6.18 -22.28
C ILE A 28 -4.71 6.33 -21.85
N ASP A 29 -3.90 7.15 -22.52
CA ASP A 29 -2.49 7.38 -22.19
C ASP A 29 -2.35 8.07 -20.83
N THR A 30 -3.21 9.02 -20.50
CA THR A 30 -3.20 9.70 -19.19
C THR A 30 -3.60 8.74 -18.06
N LEU A 31 -4.56 7.85 -18.31
CA LEU A 31 -5.03 6.87 -17.33
C LEU A 31 -4.15 5.61 -17.26
N ALA A 32 -3.46 5.25 -18.34
CA ALA A 32 -2.54 4.10 -18.41
C ALA A 32 -1.10 4.48 -18.04
N ALA A 33 -0.78 5.77 -17.99
CA ALA A 33 0.50 6.24 -17.47
C ALA A 33 0.60 5.89 -15.98
N LEU A 34 1.59 5.08 -15.63
CA LEU A 34 2.25 5.25 -14.33
C LEU A 34 2.52 6.76 -14.19
N PRO A 35 2.20 7.40 -13.05
CA PRO A 35 2.19 8.86 -12.93
C PRO A 35 3.41 9.46 -13.63
N ALA A 36 3.18 10.30 -14.64
CA ALA A 36 4.12 10.66 -15.73
C ALA A 36 5.45 11.33 -15.31
N SER A 37 5.73 11.38 -14.01
CA SER A 37 6.94 11.92 -13.37
C SER A 37 7.64 10.93 -12.42
N ALA A 38 7.21 9.67 -12.39
CA ALA A 38 7.59 8.77 -11.32
C ALA A 38 8.96 8.11 -11.55
N SER A 39 10.02 8.74 -11.04
CA SER A 39 11.23 8.00 -10.70
C SER A 39 10.91 7.00 -9.59
N LEU A 40 11.40 5.77 -9.73
CA LEU A 40 11.40 4.81 -8.64
C LEU A 40 12.28 5.36 -7.50
N LYS A 41 11.72 5.44 -6.30
CA LYS A 41 12.41 5.91 -5.10
C LYS A 41 12.54 4.79 -4.08
N TRP A 42 13.61 4.87 -3.28
CA TRP A 42 13.88 4.00 -2.14
C TRP A 42 14.12 4.89 -0.93
N ILE A 43 13.43 4.59 0.17
CA ILE A 43 13.61 5.31 1.44
C ILE A 43 13.68 4.35 2.61
N ASN A 44 14.32 4.80 3.68
CA ASN A 44 14.25 4.20 5.00
C ASN A 44 13.66 5.23 5.96
N LEU A 45 12.57 4.86 6.64
CA LEU A 45 11.94 5.64 7.70
C LEU A 45 12.23 4.94 9.03
N THR A 46 12.44 5.73 10.07
CA THR A 46 12.69 5.22 11.42
C THR A 46 11.91 6.04 12.44
N ASN A 47 11.20 5.37 13.36
CA ASN A 47 10.51 6.03 14.45
C ASN A 47 10.51 5.10 15.68
N ASP A 48 11.17 5.53 16.75
CA ASP A 48 11.20 4.82 18.03
C ASP A 48 11.53 3.32 17.90
N GLY A 49 12.62 3.01 17.18
CA GLY A 49 13.10 1.65 16.91
C GLY A 49 12.41 0.92 15.76
N MET A 50 11.19 1.33 15.38
CA MET A 50 10.51 0.81 14.19
C MET A 50 11.21 1.28 12.92
N THR A 51 11.43 0.38 11.97
CA THR A 51 12.04 0.70 10.67
C THR A 51 11.14 0.29 9.52
N VAL A 52 11.03 1.17 8.52
CA VAL A 52 10.25 0.93 7.30
C VAL A 52 11.12 1.21 6.09
N LYS A 53 11.32 0.19 5.26
CA LYS A 53 11.93 0.33 3.94
C LYS A 53 10.83 0.33 2.90
N ALA A 54 10.74 1.41 2.15
CA ALA A 54 9.69 1.57 1.14
C ALA A 54 10.30 1.86 -0.23
N THR A 55 9.74 1.19 -1.23
CA THR A 55 9.98 1.41 -2.65
C THR A 55 8.69 1.90 -3.28
N PHE A 56 8.73 3.03 -3.98
CA PHE A 56 7.53 3.64 -4.53
C PHE A 56 7.80 4.50 -5.76
N PHE A 57 6.74 4.76 -6.52
CA PHE A 57 6.68 5.70 -7.62
C PHE A 57 5.98 6.99 -7.17
N GLY A 58 6.44 8.16 -7.61
CA GLY A 58 5.72 9.42 -7.39
C GLY A 58 6.57 10.56 -6.80
N SER A 59 5.93 11.70 -6.58
CA SER A 59 6.60 12.96 -6.18
C SER A 59 6.66 13.19 -4.66
N GLY A 60 5.78 12.56 -3.88
CA GLY A 60 5.74 12.66 -2.42
C GLY A 60 6.76 11.80 -1.67
N THR A 61 6.60 11.73 -0.34
CA THR A 61 7.39 10.92 0.59
C THR A 61 6.45 10.21 1.58
N PRO A 62 6.45 8.87 1.64
CA PRO A 62 5.73 8.12 2.67
C PRO A 62 6.15 8.52 4.09
N THR A 63 5.25 8.39 5.05
CA THR A 63 5.50 8.73 6.46
C THR A 63 5.43 7.51 7.37
N LEU A 64 6.09 7.61 8.53
CA LEU A 64 6.00 6.66 9.64
C LEU A 64 5.75 7.46 10.92
N SER A 65 4.52 7.44 11.42
CA SER A 65 4.13 8.08 12.68
C SER A 65 3.97 7.07 13.80
N LYS A 66 4.18 7.53 15.02
CA LYS A 66 3.74 6.86 16.25
C LYS A 66 2.52 7.63 16.74
N ASP A 67 1.34 7.03 16.65
CA ASP A 67 0.09 7.74 16.92
C ASP A 67 -0.17 7.79 18.43
N THR A 68 0.11 6.67 19.10
CA THR A 68 0.12 6.53 20.55
C THR A 68 1.13 5.46 20.96
N THR A 69 1.20 5.16 22.25
CA THR A 69 2.08 4.11 22.79
C THR A 69 1.76 2.75 22.17
N GLY A 70 2.74 2.18 21.44
CA GLY A 70 2.62 0.85 20.85
C GLY A 70 1.82 0.77 19.55
N GLU A 71 1.47 1.91 18.94
CA GLU A 71 0.69 1.99 17.70
C GLU A 71 1.39 2.89 16.67
N TYR A 72 1.54 2.38 15.44
CA TYR A 72 2.23 3.08 14.36
C TYR A 72 1.37 3.13 13.10
N THR A 73 1.47 4.24 12.37
CA THR A 73 0.84 4.41 11.06
C THR A 73 1.90 4.68 9.99
N ILE A 74 1.74 4.00 8.86
CA ILE A 74 2.52 4.21 7.65
C ILE A 74 1.58 4.72 6.57
N ASP A 75 1.80 5.93 6.08
CA ASP A 75 0.96 6.53 5.04
C ASP A 75 1.71 6.64 3.71
N PHE A 76 1.05 6.13 2.67
CA PHE A 76 1.32 6.47 1.27
C PHE A 76 0.21 7.39 0.80
N THR A 77 0.46 8.70 0.85
CA THR A 77 -0.52 9.73 0.46
C THR A 77 -0.66 9.87 -1.05
N THR A 78 -1.65 10.65 -1.49
CA THR A 78 -1.93 10.95 -2.90
C THR A 78 -0.65 11.29 -3.68
N GLY A 79 -0.55 10.79 -4.91
CA GLY A 79 0.63 10.95 -5.75
C GLY A 79 1.81 10.04 -5.40
N ILE A 80 1.62 9.06 -4.51
CA ILE A 80 2.59 8.02 -4.18
C ILE A 80 2.00 6.65 -4.46
N THR A 81 2.68 5.85 -5.28
CA THR A 81 2.32 4.46 -5.56
C THR A 81 3.34 3.52 -4.92
N PRO A 82 3.01 2.84 -3.81
CA PRO A 82 3.91 1.84 -3.21
C PRO A 82 4.11 0.65 -4.15
N MET A 83 5.34 0.14 -4.21
CA MET A 83 5.76 -1.04 -4.99
C MET A 83 6.29 -2.15 -4.09
N GLY A 84 7.00 -1.76 -3.04
CA GLY A 84 7.58 -2.68 -2.06
C GLY A 84 7.60 -2.02 -0.69
N LEU A 85 7.29 -2.80 0.33
CA LEU A 85 7.31 -2.35 1.70
C LEU A 85 7.86 -3.47 2.58
N VAL A 86 8.86 -3.14 3.39
CA VAL A 86 9.42 -3.99 4.42
C VAL A 86 9.37 -3.24 5.73
N ILE A 87 8.55 -3.72 6.66
CA ILE A 87 8.43 -3.16 8.01
C ILE A 87 9.16 -4.09 8.97
N THR A 88 9.99 -3.56 9.87
CA THR A 88 10.73 -4.35 10.86
C THR A 88 10.71 -3.65 12.21
N GLY A 89 10.32 -4.38 13.24
CA GLY A 89 10.32 -3.97 14.65
C GLY A 89 10.26 -5.18 15.58
N ASP A 90 10.34 -4.90 16.87
CA ASP A 90 10.21 -5.87 17.97
C ASP A 90 8.95 -5.61 18.81
N ALA A 91 8.69 -6.46 19.81
CA ALA A 91 7.53 -6.30 20.69
C ALA A 91 7.65 -5.07 21.61
N ASP A 92 8.87 -4.60 21.89
CA ASP A 92 9.08 -3.44 22.75
C ASP A 92 8.53 -2.18 22.06
N ASN A 93 8.74 -2.04 20.74
CA ASN A 93 8.16 -0.94 19.96
C ASN A 93 6.63 -0.88 20.10
N LEU A 94 5.99 -2.05 20.18
CA LEU A 94 4.54 -2.21 20.14
C LEU A 94 3.89 -2.36 21.52
N THR A 95 4.65 -2.21 22.60
CA THR A 95 4.12 -2.35 23.97
C THR A 95 3.03 -1.32 24.24
N GLY A 96 1.88 -1.77 24.74
CA GLY A 96 0.73 -0.92 25.10
C GLY A 96 -0.40 -0.85 24.07
N GLY A 97 -0.10 -1.09 22.78
CA GLY A 97 -1.08 -1.01 21.70
C GLY A 97 -1.07 -2.22 20.75
N GLY A 98 0.12 -2.71 20.37
CA GLY A 98 0.25 -3.91 19.56
C GLY A 98 -0.18 -3.72 18.10
N GLN A 99 -0.29 -2.49 17.60
CA GLN A 99 -0.96 -2.19 16.33
C GLN A 99 -0.05 -1.52 15.30
N ILE A 100 -0.22 -1.92 14.04
CA ILE A 100 0.33 -1.22 12.88
C ILE A 100 -0.78 -1.00 11.88
N THR A 101 -0.86 0.23 11.39
CA THR A 101 -1.76 0.64 10.33
C THR A 101 -0.96 1.04 9.10
N ILE A 102 -1.36 0.55 7.94
CA ILE A 102 -0.82 0.94 6.64
C ILE A 102 -1.97 1.56 5.85
N ASN A 103 -1.85 2.85 5.54
CA ASN A 103 -2.79 3.55 4.69
C ASN A 103 -2.15 3.77 3.32
N ILE A 104 -2.91 3.44 2.29
CA ILE A 104 -2.53 3.64 0.90
C ILE A 104 -3.65 4.42 0.25
N ASP A 105 -3.36 5.67 -0.08
CA ASP A 105 -4.15 6.46 -1.00
C ASP A 105 -3.71 6.09 -2.42
N ASN A 106 -4.65 5.55 -3.18
CA ASN A 106 -4.47 5.07 -4.53
C ASN A 106 -5.39 5.79 -5.53
N ASP A 107 -5.93 6.97 -5.19
CA ASP A 107 -6.79 7.76 -6.08
C ASP A 107 -6.13 8.01 -7.45
N ASP A 108 -4.80 8.17 -7.45
CA ASP A 108 -3.99 8.39 -8.66
C ASP A 108 -3.28 7.11 -9.17
N SER A 109 -3.56 5.94 -8.59
CA SER A 109 -2.75 4.73 -8.81
C SER A 109 -3.52 3.56 -9.40
N LEU A 110 -2.96 2.94 -10.44
CA LEU A 110 -3.43 1.70 -11.06
C LEU A 110 -3.11 0.44 -10.23
N LEU A 111 -3.10 0.53 -8.90
CA LEU A 111 -2.86 -0.61 -8.04
C LEU A 111 -4.04 -1.57 -8.13
N VAL A 112 -3.82 -2.75 -8.73
CA VAL A 112 -4.88 -3.76 -8.92
C VAL A 112 -4.71 -4.94 -7.96
N TRP A 113 -3.53 -5.14 -7.36
CA TRP A 113 -3.28 -6.24 -6.44
C TRP A 113 -2.12 -5.96 -5.47
N SER A 114 -2.25 -6.34 -4.20
CA SER A 114 -1.13 -6.41 -3.26
C SER A 114 -0.96 -7.82 -2.69
N THR A 115 0.26 -8.35 -2.70
CA THR A 115 0.63 -9.59 -2.00
C THR A 115 1.37 -9.26 -0.72
N ARG A 116 1.01 -9.94 0.36
CA ARG A 116 1.50 -9.65 1.72
C ARG A 116 1.96 -10.93 2.39
N LYS A 117 3.05 -10.85 3.15
CA LYS A 117 3.56 -11.92 4.01
C LYS A 117 4.08 -11.33 5.31
N ILE A 118 3.74 -11.97 6.42
CA ILE A 118 4.33 -11.70 7.73
C ILE A 118 5.32 -12.82 8.04
N LEU A 119 6.55 -12.47 8.40
CA LEU A 119 7.66 -13.39 8.63
C LEU A 119 8.24 -13.13 10.03
N ARG A 120 8.78 -14.16 10.70
CA ARG A 120 9.60 -13.94 11.91
C ARG A 120 10.91 -13.27 11.51
N ALA A 121 11.42 -12.32 12.30
CA ALA A 121 12.65 -11.61 11.89
C ALA A 121 13.92 -12.44 12.08
N ASP A 122 13.91 -13.45 12.97
CA ASP A 122 15.05 -14.34 13.22
C ASP A 122 15.28 -15.39 12.12
N THR A 123 14.19 -15.97 11.61
CA THR A 123 14.19 -17.18 10.78
C THR A 123 13.65 -16.93 9.39
N PHE A 124 12.99 -15.79 9.16
CA PHE A 124 12.19 -15.50 7.95
C PHE A 124 11.14 -16.56 7.64
N ALA A 125 10.86 -17.45 8.59
CA ALA A 125 9.76 -18.40 8.48
C ALA A 125 8.48 -17.58 8.34
N THR A 126 7.63 -17.96 7.38
CA THR A 126 6.30 -17.37 7.30
C THR A 126 5.61 -17.61 8.62
N ILE A 127 5.14 -16.53 9.24
CA ILE A 127 4.26 -16.63 10.40
C ILE A 127 2.95 -17.17 9.86
N SER A 128 2.78 -18.50 9.94
CA SER A 128 1.48 -19.10 9.76
C SER A 128 0.75 -18.98 11.07
N ASP A 129 -0.18 -18.03 11.22
CA ASP A 129 -1.13 -18.14 12.33
C ASP A 129 -2.58 -17.81 11.96
N PRO A 130 -3.24 -18.81 11.37
CA PRO A 130 -4.60 -19.21 11.71
C PRO A 130 -4.63 -20.54 12.50
N LYS A 131 -3.56 -20.90 13.24
CA LYS A 131 -3.42 -22.11 14.05
C LYS A 131 -3.23 -21.77 15.54
N SER A 132 -4.26 -21.16 16.12
CA SER A 132 -4.69 -21.25 17.52
C SER A 132 -3.70 -20.97 18.68
N GLU A 133 -2.40 -20.75 18.47
CA GLU A 133 -1.41 -20.52 19.54
C GLU A 133 -1.00 -19.04 19.68
N MET A 134 -1.01 -18.21 18.61
CA MET A 134 -0.76 -16.76 18.67
C MET A 134 -1.73 -15.96 17.75
N THR A 135 -2.72 -15.28 18.32
CA THR A 135 -3.69 -14.53 17.50
C THR A 135 -3.13 -13.19 17.03
N ILE A 136 -2.74 -13.08 15.75
CA ILE A 136 -2.60 -11.79 15.04
C ILE A 136 -3.95 -11.45 14.40
N GLY A 137 -4.42 -10.22 14.58
CA GLY A 137 -5.58 -9.72 13.83
C GLY A 137 -5.11 -9.01 12.56
N GLU A 138 -5.69 -9.36 11.43
CA GLU A 138 -5.51 -8.61 10.17
C GLU A 138 -6.87 -8.15 9.67
N THR A 139 -7.03 -6.84 9.49
CA THR A 139 -8.23 -6.24 8.89
C THR A 139 -7.84 -5.37 7.71
N GLU A 140 -8.49 -5.57 6.57
CA GLU A 140 -8.34 -4.73 5.40
C GLU A 140 -9.67 -4.04 5.10
N THR A 141 -9.63 -2.71 4.97
CA THR A 141 -10.76 -1.90 4.54
C THR A 141 -10.41 -1.26 3.21
N VAL A 142 -11.21 -1.56 2.18
CA VAL A 142 -11.05 -1.00 0.84
C VAL A 142 -12.18 0.00 0.59
N ALA A 143 -11.81 1.23 0.23
CA ALA A 143 -12.71 2.25 -0.26
C ALA A 143 -12.33 2.63 -1.70
N ALA A 144 -13.18 3.41 -2.37
CA ALA A 144 -12.78 3.97 -3.66
C ALA A 144 -11.53 4.83 -3.46
N GLY A 145 -10.46 4.52 -4.19
CA GLY A 145 -9.22 5.29 -4.15
C GLY A 145 -8.38 5.16 -2.89
N SER A 146 -8.73 4.29 -1.94
CA SER A 146 -7.87 4.04 -0.78
C SER A 146 -8.01 2.64 -0.20
N THR A 147 -6.96 2.18 0.45
CA THR A 147 -6.94 0.95 1.24
C THR A 147 -6.26 1.19 2.59
N ALA A 148 -6.87 0.70 3.66
CA ALA A 148 -6.28 0.68 5.00
C ALA A 148 -6.11 -0.76 5.47
N GLN A 149 -4.93 -1.09 5.97
CA GLN A 149 -4.59 -2.41 6.50
C GLN A 149 -4.15 -2.26 7.94
N VAL A 150 -4.82 -2.98 8.85
CA VAL A 150 -4.58 -2.90 10.29
C VAL A 150 -4.14 -4.27 10.78
N TYR A 151 -2.96 -4.32 11.39
CA TYR A 151 -2.40 -5.50 12.05
C TYR A 151 -2.43 -5.27 13.55
N THR A 152 -3.07 -6.16 14.31
CA THR A 152 -3.17 -6.07 15.78
C THR A 152 -2.52 -7.27 16.46
N ASN A 153 -2.20 -7.12 17.75
CA ASN A 153 -1.49 -8.11 18.58
C ASN A 153 -0.09 -8.45 18.05
N MET A 154 0.54 -7.51 17.35
CA MET A 154 1.88 -7.67 16.78
C MET A 154 2.99 -7.72 17.86
N ASN A 155 2.66 -7.33 19.09
CA ASN A 155 3.50 -7.47 20.29
C ASN A 155 3.59 -8.91 20.83
N ASN A 156 2.88 -9.88 20.25
CA ASN A 156 2.99 -11.30 20.61
C ASN A 156 4.30 -11.95 20.12
N PHE A 157 5.18 -11.21 19.46
CA PHE A 157 6.51 -11.67 19.00
C PHE A 157 7.61 -11.02 19.85
N PRO A 158 7.85 -11.52 21.07
CA PRO A 158 8.56 -10.80 22.12
C PRO A 158 10.00 -10.44 21.72
N THR A 159 10.82 -11.43 21.40
CA THR A 159 12.27 -11.23 21.20
C THR A 159 12.73 -11.30 19.76
N GLU A 160 12.02 -12.03 18.92
CA GLU A 160 12.47 -12.28 17.55
C GLU A 160 11.88 -11.30 16.53
N GLY A 161 10.98 -10.42 16.98
CA GLY A 161 10.31 -9.44 16.15
C GLY A 161 9.58 -10.05 14.96
N TRP A 162 9.23 -9.19 14.01
CA TRP A 162 8.50 -9.59 12.82
C TRP A 162 8.88 -8.70 11.64
N VAL A 163 8.59 -9.22 10.45
CA VAL A 163 8.80 -8.53 9.18
C VAL A 163 7.53 -8.62 8.36
N ILE A 164 6.94 -7.48 8.01
CA ILE A 164 5.88 -7.43 7.00
C ILE A 164 6.52 -7.14 5.67
N VAL A 165 6.38 -8.07 4.71
CA VAL A 165 6.79 -7.90 3.33
C VAL A 165 5.55 -7.74 2.48
N GLN A 166 5.44 -6.61 1.81
CA GLN A 166 4.35 -6.32 0.89
C GLN A 166 4.93 -5.96 -0.47
N SER A 167 4.49 -6.69 -1.49
CA SER A 167 4.73 -6.37 -2.89
C SER A 167 3.42 -5.94 -3.50
N LEU A 168 3.44 -4.86 -4.25
CA LEU A 168 2.27 -4.38 -4.93
C LEU A 168 2.47 -4.50 -6.43
N VAL A 169 1.48 -5.09 -7.11
CA VAL A 169 1.51 -5.35 -8.54
C VAL A 169 0.47 -4.45 -9.20
N SER A 170 0.93 -3.50 -10.00
CA SER A 170 0.09 -2.82 -10.97
C SER A 170 -0.03 -3.71 -12.20
N TYR A 171 -1.23 -4.25 -12.46
CA TYR A 171 -1.54 -4.79 -13.77
C TYR A 171 -2.16 -3.67 -14.60
N SER A 172 -1.51 -3.29 -15.71
CA SER A 172 -2.29 -2.74 -16.82
C SER A 172 -3.23 -3.84 -17.28
N THR A 173 -4.53 -3.63 -17.14
CA THR A 173 -5.52 -4.64 -17.52
C THR A 173 -5.69 -4.80 -19.05
N THR A 174 -4.73 -4.31 -19.85
CA THR A 174 -4.64 -4.53 -21.30
C THR A 174 -4.10 -5.92 -21.67
N ASP A 175 -3.50 -6.66 -20.74
CA ASP A 175 -2.85 -7.94 -21.05
C ASP A 175 -3.70 -9.20 -20.76
N ASN A 176 -5.02 -9.06 -20.62
CA ASN A 176 -5.93 -10.21 -20.63
C ASN A 176 -7.10 -9.96 -21.57
N ASN A 177 -6.91 -10.36 -22.83
CA ASN A 177 -7.87 -11.20 -23.57
C ASN A 177 -7.21 -11.74 -24.84
N THR A 178 -6.84 -13.02 -24.77
CA THR A 178 -6.90 -13.95 -25.91
C THR A 178 -8.32 -14.48 -26.03
#